data_AF-A0A3N1X3R9-F1
#
_entry.id   AF-A0A3N1X3R9-F1
#
_cell.length_a   1.000
_cell.length_b   1.000
_cell.length_c   1.000
_cell.angle_alpha   90.00
_cell.angle_beta   90.00
_cell.angle_gamma   90.00
#
_symmetry.space_group_name_H-M   'P 1'
#
loop_
_entity.id
_entity.type
_entity.pdbx_description
1 polymer ?
#
loop_
_entity_poly.entity_id
_entity_poly.type
_entity_poly.pdbx_seq_one_letter_code
_entity_poly.pdbx_strand_id
1 'polypeptide(L)'
;MTFQELATTFAQAEAGTDSFKNLYKNAFRLMNEDRDNAALYFVVGVAARSYVHTYEDQGVSVEKAHAAKVLLTGFNDKLLQALQGTAEQRLQAVNEIAHAYEWTVPDF
;
A
#
# COMPACT_ATOMS: atom_id res chain seq x y z
N MET A 1 0.82 10.68 -12.46
CA MET A 1 0.16 9.41 -12.13
C MET A 1 -0.67 9.59 -10.89
N THR A 2 -1.96 9.23 -10.93
CA THR A 2 -2.92 9.23 -9.81
C THR A 2 -2.76 7.98 -8.95
N PHE A 3 -3.39 7.96 -7.76
CA PHE A 3 -3.39 6.73 -6.94
C PHE A 3 -4.17 5.58 -7.60
N GLN A 4 -5.23 5.88 -8.38
CA GLN A 4 -5.97 4.87 -9.16
C GLN A 4 -5.06 4.14 -10.15
N GLU A 5 -4.28 4.88 -10.93
CA GLU A 5 -3.32 4.31 -11.89
C GLU A 5 -2.25 3.48 -11.18
N LEU A 6 -1.77 3.95 -10.03
CA LEU A 6 -0.80 3.25 -9.21
C LEU A 6 -1.33 1.92 -8.67
N ALA A 7 -2.54 1.93 -8.10
CA ALA A 7 -3.20 0.75 -7.56
C ALA A 7 -3.48 -0.29 -8.66
N THR A 8 -3.97 0.16 -9.82
CA THR A 8 -4.19 -0.72 -10.99
C THR A 8 -2.88 -1.35 -11.46
N THR A 9 -1.80 -0.57 -11.54
CA THR A 9 -0.48 -1.06 -11.93
C THR A 9 0.03 -2.12 -10.94
N PHE A 10 -0.11 -1.87 -9.64
CA PHE A 10 0.31 -2.82 -8.60
C PHE A 10 -0.51 -4.12 -8.64
N ALA A 11 -1.83 -4.04 -8.84
CA ALA A 11 -2.70 -5.20 -8.93
C ALA A 11 -2.35 -6.11 -10.12
N GLN A 12 -1.93 -5.52 -11.25
CA GLN A 12 -1.56 -6.24 -12.47
C GLN A 12 -0.12 -6.76 -12.47
N ALA A 13 0.76 -6.19 -11.65
CA ALA A 13 2.17 -6.60 -11.59
C ALA A 13 2.37 -7.98 -10.93
N GLU A 14 3.51 -8.62 -11.17
CA GLU A 14 3.87 -9.82 -10.41
C GLU A 14 4.15 -9.50 -8.93
N ALA A 15 4.08 -10.51 -8.06
CA ALA A 15 4.37 -10.39 -6.63
C ALA A 15 5.87 -10.29 -6.34
N GLY A 16 6.64 -9.54 -7.14
CA GLY A 16 8.07 -9.30 -6.96
C GLY A 16 8.34 -8.03 -6.14
N THR A 17 9.48 -7.94 -5.47
CA THR A 17 9.85 -6.76 -4.65
C THR A 17 9.87 -5.45 -5.44
N ASP A 18 10.11 -5.49 -6.75
CA ASP A 18 10.07 -4.31 -7.62
C ASP A 18 8.68 -3.68 -7.75
N SER A 19 7.60 -4.47 -7.73
CA SER A 19 6.24 -3.91 -7.77
C SER A 19 5.90 -3.18 -6.48
N PHE A 20 6.36 -3.70 -5.32
CA PHE A 20 6.23 -3.04 -4.02
C PHE A 20 7.11 -1.77 -3.94
N LYS A 21 8.32 -1.80 -4.53
CA LYS A 21 9.17 -0.59 -4.66
C LYS A 21 8.49 0.50 -5.46
N ASN A 22 7.90 0.14 -6.60
CA ASN A 22 7.15 1.08 -7.41
C ASN A 22 5.96 1.67 -6.64
N LEU A 23 5.24 0.84 -5.88
CA LEU A 23 4.13 1.27 -5.04
C LEU A 23 4.55 2.32 -4.00
N TYR A 24 5.50 2.02 -3.11
CA TYR A 24 5.83 2.96 -2.03
C TYR A 24 6.46 4.26 -2.54
N LYS A 25 7.32 4.20 -3.56
CA LYS A 25 7.97 5.40 -4.12
C LYS A 25 6.93 6.36 -4.69
N ASN A 26 5.95 5.84 -5.40
CA ASN A 26 4.90 6.66 -5.98
C ASN A 26 3.84 7.10 -4.96
N ALA A 27 3.56 6.28 -3.95
CA ALA A 27 2.72 6.72 -2.82
C ALA A 27 3.36 7.90 -2.10
N PHE A 28 4.67 7.87 -1.80
CA PHE A 28 5.36 9.00 -1.18
C PHE A 28 5.49 10.22 -2.10
N ARG A 29 5.60 10.01 -3.42
CA ARG A 29 5.50 11.12 -4.38
C ARG A 29 4.13 11.79 -4.31
N LEU A 30 3.05 11.00 -4.34
CA LEU A 30 1.67 11.47 -4.20
C LEU A 30 1.44 12.18 -2.86
N MET A 31 2.02 11.69 -1.76
CA MET A 31 1.99 12.37 -0.46
C MET A 31 2.51 13.81 -0.51
N ASN A 32 3.53 14.08 -1.34
CA ASN A 32 4.06 15.43 -1.49
C ASN A 32 3.21 16.29 -2.43
N GLU A 33 2.59 15.68 -3.45
CA GLU A 33 1.80 16.36 -4.49
C GLU A 33 0.36 16.65 -4.05
N ASP A 34 -0.26 15.77 -3.26
CA ASP A 34 -1.62 15.85 -2.74
C ASP A 34 -1.60 15.71 -1.21
N ARG A 35 -1.35 16.85 -0.55
CA ARG A 35 -1.12 16.92 0.90
C ARG A 35 -2.38 16.64 1.71
N ASP A 36 -3.56 16.90 1.16
CA ASP A 36 -4.83 16.66 1.85
C ASP A 36 -5.10 15.17 2.04
N ASN A 37 -4.48 14.32 1.22
CA ASN A 37 -4.56 12.86 1.31
C ASN A 37 -3.23 12.21 1.74
N ALA A 38 -2.27 12.99 2.24
CA ALA A 38 -0.93 12.53 2.60
C ALA A 38 -0.93 11.31 3.54
N ALA A 39 -1.79 11.29 4.55
CA ALA A 39 -1.87 10.20 5.52
C ALA A 39 -2.29 8.87 4.89
N LEU A 40 -3.21 8.90 3.91
CA LEU A 40 -3.65 7.72 3.16
C LEU A 40 -2.48 7.12 2.39
N TYR A 41 -1.74 7.96 1.66
CA TYR A 41 -0.59 7.49 0.89
C TYR A 41 0.54 6.99 1.78
N PHE A 42 0.74 7.64 2.94
CA PHE A 42 1.77 7.27 3.89
C PHE A 42 1.57 5.86 4.44
N VAL A 43 0.37 5.51 4.92
CA VAL A 43 0.14 4.19 5.55
C VAL A 43 0.36 3.02 4.58
N VAL A 44 -0.11 3.15 3.34
CA VAL A 44 0.14 2.15 2.29
C VAL A 44 1.61 2.13 1.89
N GLY A 45 2.22 3.30 1.76
CA GLY A 45 3.64 3.42 1.39
C GLY A 45 4.56 2.79 2.44
N VAL A 46 4.27 2.95 3.73
CA VAL A 46 5.03 2.31 4.82
C VAL A 46 4.89 0.79 4.74
N ALA A 47 3.66 0.27 4.63
CA ALA A 47 3.45 -1.17 4.53
C ALA A 47 4.19 -1.80 3.32
N ALA A 48 4.13 -1.15 2.16
CA ALA A 48 4.87 -1.57 0.97
C ALA A 48 6.40 -1.47 1.14
N ARG A 49 6.89 -0.41 1.79
CA ARG A 49 8.31 -0.24 2.07
C ARG A 49 8.84 -1.29 3.03
N SER A 50 8.09 -1.63 4.08
CA SER A 50 8.48 -2.66 5.05
C SER A 50 8.67 -4.01 4.38
N TYR A 51 7.74 -4.41 3.49
CA TYR A 51 7.90 -5.62 2.68
C TYR A 51 9.22 -5.62 1.89
N VAL A 52 9.49 -4.53 1.17
CA VAL A 52 10.74 -4.43 0.40
C VAL A 52 11.94 -4.52 1.32
N HIS A 53 11.95 -3.81 2.44
CA HIS A 53 13.08 -3.84 3.36
C HIS A 53 13.36 -5.24 3.92
N THR A 54 12.31 -5.99 4.22
CA THR A 54 12.41 -7.36 4.76
C THR A 54 12.89 -8.37 3.72
N TYR A 55 12.45 -8.23 2.46
CA TYR A 55 12.61 -9.27 1.43
C TYR A 55 13.44 -8.86 0.20
N GLU A 56 14.02 -7.66 0.13
CA GLU A 56 14.85 -7.25 -1.01
C GLU A 56 16.12 -8.10 -1.14
N ASP A 57 16.76 -8.40 -0.02
CA ASP A 57 18.01 -9.17 0.04
C ASP A 57 17.79 -10.66 0.40
N GLN A 58 16.53 -11.06 0.60
CA GLN A 58 16.16 -12.41 1.02
C GLN A 58 15.17 -13.03 0.03
N GLY A 59 15.38 -14.28 -0.36
CA GLY A 59 14.39 -15.00 -1.16
C GLY A 59 13.06 -15.12 -0.41
N VAL A 60 11.99 -14.54 -0.95
CA VAL A 60 10.62 -14.71 -0.44
C VAL A 60 9.97 -15.91 -1.13
N SER A 61 9.21 -16.72 -0.39
CA SER A 61 8.43 -17.79 -1.01
C SER A 61 7.30 -17.18 -1.85
N VAL A 62 6.86 -17.91 -2.89
CA VAL A 62 5.77 -17.46 -3.77
C VAL A 62 4.49 -17.23 -2.97
N GLU A 63 4.22 -18.07 -1.98
CA GLU A 63 3.04 -17.97 -1.11
C GLU A 63 3.06 -16.70 -0.26
N LYS A 64 4.21 -16.39 0.36
CA LYS A 64 4.37 -15.16 1.16
C LYS A 64 4.25 -13.91 0.27
N ALA A 65 4.90 -13.94 -0.89
CA ALA A 65 4.82 -12.84 -1.84
C ALA A 65 3.39 -12.59 -2.34
N HIS A 66 2.66 -13.66 -2.65
CA HIS A 66 1.28 -13.57 -3.07
C HIS A 66 0.37 -13.06 -1.93
N ALA A 67 0.55 -13.57 -0.70
CA ALA A 67 -0.22 -13.09 0.46
C ALA A 67 0.01 -11.60 0.73
N ALA A 68 1.26 -11.15 0.68
CA ALA A 68 1.64 -9.74 0.78
C ALA A 68 0.95 -8.88 -0.31
N LYS A 69 0.94 -9.37 -1.55
CA LYS A 69 0.30 -8.66 -2.67
C LYS A 69 -1.21 -8.56 -2.49
N VAL A 70 -1.88 -9.64 -2.08
CA VAL A 70 -3.32 -9.64 -1.80
C VAL A 70 -3.65 -8.62 -0.70
N LEU A 71 -2.86 -8.62 0.38
CA LEU A 71 -3.06 -7.70 1.50
C LEU A 71 -2.94 -6.23 1.08
N LEU A 72 -1.86 -5.86 0.37
CA LEU A 72 -1.70 -4.48 -0.10
C LEU A 72 -2.69 -4.09 -1.18
N THR A 73 -3.14 -5.03 -2.01
CA THR A 73 -4.23 -4.76 -2.96
C THR A 73 -5.50 -4.39 -2.20
N GLY A 74 -5.84 -5.11 -1.13
CA GLY A 74 -6.97 -4.77 -0.27
C GLY A 74 -6.85 -3.39 0.41
N PHE A 75 -5.64 -3.01 0.84
CA PHE A 75 -5.40 -1.65 1.35
C PHE A 75 -5.56 -0.58 0.27
N ASN A 76 -5.05 -0.84 -0.94
CA ASN A 76 -5.21 0.07 -2.08
C ASN A 76 -6.68 0.27 -2.43
N ASP A 77 -7.47 -0.80 -2.46
CA ASP A 77 -8.91 -0.74 -2.76
C ASP A 77 -9.66 0.09 -1.72
N LYS A 78 -9.37 -0.13 -0.43
CA LYS A 78 -9.96 0.66 0.67
C LYS A 78 -9.57 2.14 0.54
N LEU A 79 -8.31 2.43 0.22
CA LEU A 79 -7.82 3.79 0.01
C LEU A 79 -8.54 4.46 -1.18
N LEU A 80 -8.68 3.75 -2.31
CA LEU A 80 -9.40 4.25 -3.49
C LEU A 80 -10.85 4.60 -3.18
N GLN A 81 -11.54 3.73 -2.43
CA GLN A 81 -12.90 4.01 -1.98
C GLN A 81 -12.94 5.27 -1.11
N ALA A 82 -11.99 5.42 -0.18
CA ALA A 82 -11.93 6.56 0.72
C ALA A 82 -11.65 7.90 0.01
N LEU A 83 -10.85 7.89 -1.07
CA LEU A 83 -10.58 9.11 -1.85
C LEU A 83 -11.84 9.70 -2.49
N GLN A 84 -12.84 8.87 -2.80
CA GLN A 84 -14.14 9.32 -3.31
C GLN A 84 -15.10 9.80 -2.21
N GLY A 85 -14.70 9.67 -0.94
CA GLY A 85 -15.50 9.96 0.23
C GLY A 85 -15.19 11.29 0.93
N THR A 86 -15.83 11.48 2.09
CA THR A 86 -15.64 12.63 2.98
C THR A 86 -14.32 12.53 3.76
N ALA A 87 -13.94 13.60 4.46
CA ALA A 87 -12.75 13.62 5.31
C ALA A 87 -12.83 12.56 6.44
N GLU A 88 -14.02 12.31 6.99
CA GLU A 88 -14.25 11.28 8.01
C GLU A 88 -14.01 9.88 7.44
N GLN A 89 -14.49 9.61 6.21
CA GLN A 89 -14.28 8.32 5.54
C GLN A 89 -12.79 8.09 5.24
N ARG A 90 -12.07 9.15 4.87
CA ARG A 90 -10.61 9.11 4.69
C ARG A 90 -9.88 8.81 5.98
N LEU A 91 -10.23 9.50 7.07
CA LEU A 91 -9.66 9.25 8.39
C LEU A 91 -9.94 7.82 8.86
N GLN A 92 -11.17 7.33 8.68
CA GLN A 92 -11.54 5.96 9.01
C GLN A 92 -10.68 4.95 8.22
N ALA A 93 -10.50 5.16 6.93
CA ALA A 93 -9.65 4.29 6.11
C ALA A 93 -8.18 4.28 6.58
N VAL A 94 -7.61 5.45 6.93
CA VAL A 94 -6.27 5.53 7.52
C VAL A 94 -6.18 4.67 8.80
N ASN A 95 -7.13 4.84 9.71
CA ASN A 95 -7.15 4.11 10.98
C ASN A 95 -7.25 2.60 10.77
N GLU A 96 -8.14 2.17 9.87
CA GLU A 96 -8.35 0.76 9.57
C GLU A 96 -7.14 0.13 8.88
N ILE A 97 -6.51 0.81 7.93
CA ILE A 97 -5.30 0.33 7.25
C ILE A 97 -4.15 0.25 8.24
N ALA A 98 -3.92 1.28 9.06
CA ALA A 98 -2.85 1.29 10.05
C ALA A 98 -3.01 0.18 11.09
N HIS A 99 -4.23 0.00 11.62
CA HIS A 99 -4.51 -1.08 12.58
C HIS A 99 -4.34 -2.46 11.94
N ALA A 100 -4.86 -2.66 10.73
CA ALA A 100 -4.73 -3.94 10.04
C ALA A 100 -3.27 -4.25 9.73
N TYR A 101 -2.49 -3.25 9.32
CA TYR A 101 -1.06 -3.39 9.06
C TYR A 101 -0.29 -3.87 10.29
N GLU A 102 -0.48 -3.23 11.44
CA GLU A 102 0.26 -3.57 12.66
C GLU A 102 -0.14 -4.93 13.25
N TRP A 103 -1.44 -5.28 13.21
CA TRP A 103 -1.96 -6.39 14.01
C TRP A 103 -2.39 -7.63 13.22
N THR A 104 -2.63 -7.50 11.91
CA THR A 104 -3.23 -8.56 11.11
C THR A 104 -2.28 -9.12 10.06
N VAL A 105 -1.11 -8.51 9.87
CA VAL A 105 -0.16 -8.93 8.84
C VAL A 105 0.87 -9.88 9.44
N PRO A 106 0.76 -11.21 9.20
CA PRO A 106 1.80 -12.13 9.62
C PRO A 106 3.01 -11.91 8.70
N ASP A 107 4.11 -11.47 9.29
CA ASP A 107 5.39 -11.21 8.62
C ASP A 107 5.45 -9.98 7.69
N PHE A 108 5.13 -8.79 8.21
CA PHE A 108 5.59 -7.51 7.65
C PHE A 108 6.37 -6.65 8.65
#